data_AF-A0A5N6VXD9-F1
#
_entry.id   AF-A0A5N6VXD9-F1
#
_cell.length_a   1.000
_cell.length_b   1.000
_cell.length_c   1.000
_cell.angle_alpha   90.00
_cell.angle_beta   90.00
_cell.angle_gamma   90.00
#
_symmetry.space_group_name_H-M   'P 1'
#
loop_
_entity.id
_entity.type
_entity.pdbx_description
1 polymer ?
#
loop_
_entity_poly.entity_id
_entity_poly.type
_entity_poly.pdbx_seq_one_letter_code
_entity_poly.pdbx_strand_id
1 'polypeptide(L)'
;MCFSRVRLLLLFLLASLLLFLTSPLAAQLRLLLQMPFIWQRSAANSIISHDHDGFDVTFRAYDSQQPPSGLHHPSPIPAMLHHVHLGGADLRPEWLAAREECLKIHPGWKTHIWDDTTANQFVRDHFPDLQETWNNYPYLVQKVDALRYMILYIHGGARALPKHD
;
A
#
# COMPACT_ATOMS: atom_id res chain seq x y z
N MET A 1 16.25 56.51 19.44
CA MET A 1 16.77 55.23 18.93
C MET A 1 15.85 54.02 19.18
N CYS A 2 15.10 53.96 20.30
CA CYS A 2 14.21 52.82 20.63
C CYS A 2 13.05 52.60 19.63
N PHE A 3 12.32 53.67 19.26
CA PHE A 3 11.18 53.59 18.34
C PHE A 3 11.52 53.05 16.93
N SER A 4 12.73 53.35 16.42
CA SER A 4 13.19 52.84 15.12
C SER A 4 13.42 51.33 15.15
N ARG A 5 13.97 50.81 16.27
CA ARG A 5 14.19 49.37 16.48
C ARG A 5 12.87 48.61 16.59
N VAL A 6 11.89 49.16 17.31
CA VAL A 6 10.54 48.56 17.41
C VAL A 6 9.85 48.50 16.05
N ARG A 7 9.95 49.57 15.25
CA ARG A 7 9.37 49.62 13.91
C ARG A 7 10.01 48.61 12.96
N LEU A 8 11.33 48.45 13.03
CA LEU A 8 12.07 47.46 12.24
C LEU A 8 11.68 46.02 12.61
N LEU A 9 11.53 45.74 13.91
CA LEU A 9 11.08 44.43 14.41
C LEU A 9 9.66 44.10 13.94
N LEU A 10 8.73 45.07 13.97
CA LEU A 10 7.37 44.89 13.48
C LEU A 10 7.33 44.59 11.98
N LEU A 11 8.12 45.31 11.17
CA LEU A 11 8.22 45.05 9.73
C LEU A 11 8.80 43.67 9.44
N PHE A 12 9.82 43.26 10.20
CA PHE A 12 10.41 41.93 10.06
C PHE A 12 9.44 40.81 10.43
N LEU A 13 8.70 40.96 11.52
CA LEU A 13 7.65 40.01 11.93
C LEU A 13 6.53 39.91 10.89
N LEU A 14 6.10 41.05 10.34
CA LEU A 14 5.08 41.08 9.29
C LEU A 14 5.55 40.38 8.01
N ALA A 15 6.79 40.64 7.59
CA ALA A 15 7.38 40.00 6.42
C ALA A 15 7.52 38.48 6.63
N SER A 16 7.99 38.06 7.81
CA SER A 16 8.09 36.64 8.19
C SER A 16 6.73 35.94 8.20
N LEU A 17 5.68 36.61 8.72
CA LEU A 17 4.32 36.09 8.73
C LEU A 17 3.76 35.92 7.31
N LEU A 18 4.00 36.89 6.42
CA LEU A 18 3.57 36.82 5.02
C LEU A 18 4.29 35.69 4.25
N LEU A 19 5.60 35.54 4.47
CA LEU A 19 6.39 34.43 3.94
C LEU A 19 5.88 33.08 4.45
N PHE A 20 5.55 32.99 5.74
CA PHE A 20 4.99 31.78 6.32
C PHE A 20 3.63 31.45 5.71
N LEU A 21 2.71 32.41 5.63
CA LEU A 21 1.34 32.22 5.10
C LEU A 21 1.28 31.77 3.63
N THR A 22 2.33 32.08 2.85
CA THR A 22 2.47 31.68 1.45
C THR A 22 3.29 30.39 1.28
N SER A 23 3.85 29.84 2.36
CA SER A 23 4.66 28.63 2.32
C SER A 23 3.82 27.35 2.16
N PRO A 24 4.40 26.26 1.62
CA PRO A 24 3.74 24.96 1.55
C PRO A 24 3.43 24.39 2.94
N LEU A 25 4.21 24.75 3.96
CA LEU A 25 3.99 24.30 5.33
C LEU A 25 2.71 24.92 5.93
N ALA A 26 2.44 26.20 5.66
CA ALA A 26 1.19 26.82 6.06
C ALA A 26 -0.02 26.25 5.30
N ALA A 27 0.15 25.85 4.04
CA ALA A 27 -0.88 25.14 3.29
C ALA A 27 -1.16 23.75 3.91
N GLN A 28 -0.12 22.97 4.23
CA GLN A 28 -0.26 21.69 4.92
C GLN A 28 -0.93 21.83 6.29
N LEU A 29 -0.50 22.81 7.09
CA LEU A 29 -1.11 23.09 8.39
C LEU A 29 -2.59 23.46 8.25
N ARG A 30 -2.94 24.26 7.24
CA ARG A 30 -4.32 24.66 6.95
C ARG A 30 -5.16 23.44 6.55
N LEU A 31 -4.64 22.55 5.71
CA LEU A 31 -5.30 21.29 5.37
C LEU A 31 -5.51 20.41 6.60
N LEU A 32 -4.48 20.22 7.43
CA LEU A 32 -4.56 19.43 8.67
C LEU A 32 -5.60 19.98 9.64
N LEU A 33 -5.67 21.31 9.81
CA LEU A 33 -6.66 21.96 10.66
C LEU A 33 -8.09 21.82 10.11
N GLN A 34 -8.25 21.75 8.78
CA GLN A 34 -9.54 21.60 8.13
C GLN A 34 -10.01 20.15 8.00
N MET A 35 -9.09 19.18 8.04
CA MET A 35 -9.36 17.74 7.92
C MET A 35 -10.54 17.25 8.78
N PRO A 36 -10.64 17.50 10.09
CA PRO A 36 -11.74 16.97 10.90
C PRO A 36 -13.13 17.47 10.47
N PHE A 37 -13.20 18.66 9.85
CA PHE A 37 -14.45 19.26 9.38
C PHE A 37 -14.81 18.82 7.95
N ILE A 38 -13.81 18.72 7.08
CA ILE A 38 -14.00 18.30 5.68
C ILE A 38 -14.25 16.80 5.61
N TRP A 39 -13.52 16.00 6.39
CA TRP A 39 -13.61 14.54 6.37
C TRP A 39 -15.02 14.05 6.68
N GLN A 40 -15.69 14.60 7.70
CA GLN A 40 -17.05 14.18 8.06
C GLN A 40 -18.05 14.41 6.92
N ARG A 41 -17.89 15.48 6.14
CA ARG A 41 -18.74 15.74 4.96
C ARG A 41 -18.34 14.88 3.76
N SER A 42 -17.04 14.67 3.56
CA SER A 42 -16.52 13.92 2.41
C SER A 42 -16.68 12.41 2.56
N ALA A 43 -16.65 11.88 3.79
CA ALA A 43 -16.77 10.45 4.07
C ALA A 43 -18.18 9.91 3.79
N ALA A 44 -19.21 10.76 3.85
CA ALA A 44 -20.55 10.38 3.42
C ALA A 44 -20.60 10.02 1.92
N ASN A 45 -19.76 10.67 1.10
CA ASN A 45 -19.65 10.40 -0.33
C ASN A 45 -18.67 9.26 -0.66
N SER A 46 -17.97 8.69 0.32
CA SER A 46 -17.09 7.53 0.12
C SER A 46 -17.79 6.20 0.41
N ILE A 47 -19.09 6.23 0.71
CA ILE A 47 -19.86 5.01 0.96
C ILE A 47 -20.12 4.34 -0.39
N ILE A 48 -19.48 3.19 -0.59
CA ILE A 48 -19.74 2.30 -1.72
C ILE A 48 -20.96 1.47 -1.35
N SER A 49 -22.06 1.63 -2.11
CA SER A 49 -23.29 0.88 -1.87
C SER A 49 -24.16 0.88 -3.12
N HIS A 50 -24.97 -0.17 -3.25
CA HIS A 50 -25.89 -0.28 -4.38
C HIS A 50 -26.79 0.96 -4.52
N ASP A 51 -27.24 1.55 -3.40
CA ASP A 51 -28.09 2.73 -3.40
C ASP A 51 -27.36 4.03 -3.80
N HIS A 52 -26.03 4.09 -3.58
CA HIS A 52 -25.24 5.29 -3.85
C HIS A 52 -24.58 5.30 -5.23
N ASP A 53 -23.92 4.20 -5.61
CA ASP A 53 -23.12 4.09 -6.83
C ASP A 53 -23.47 2.86 -7.69
N GLY A 54 -24.52 2.13 -7.31
CA GLY A 54 -24.93 0.92 -8.03
C GLY A 54 -24.02 -0.28 -7.77
N PHE A 55 -23.05 -0.18 -6.86
CA PHE A 55 -22.14 -1.28 -6.55
C PHE A 55 -22.84 -2.36 -5.71
N ASP A 56 -22.95 -3.58 -6.26
CA ASP A 56 -23.46 -4.73 -5.51
C ASP A 56 -22.44 -5.25 -4.49
N VAL A 57 -22.58 -4.80 -3.24
CA VAL A 57 -21.79 -5.25 -2.08
C VAL A 57 -22.07 -6.69 -1.65
N THR A 58 -23.14 -7.32 -2.16
CA THR A 58 -23.46 -8.72 -1.82
C THR A 58 -22.73 -9.71 -2.70
N PHE A 59 -22.19 -9.24 -3.84
CA PHE A 59 -21.51 -10.03 -4.86
C PHE A 59 -22.35 -11.17 -5.45
N ARG A 60 -23.67 -11.22 -5.21
CA ARG A 60 -24.54 -12.33 -5.60
C ARG A 60 -24.79 -12.39 -7.10
N ALA A 61 -24.75 -11.24 -7.77
CA ALA A 61 -24.94 -11.15 -9.22
C ALA A 61 -23.66 -11.48 -10.01
N TYR A 62 -22.51 -11.63 -9.34
CA TYR A 62 -21.25 -11.97 -9.98
C TYR A 62 -21.16 -13.49 -10.13
N ASP A 63 -20.95 -13.94 -11.37
CA ASP A 63 -20.71 -15.35 -11.64
C ASP A 63 -19.33 -15.75 -11.10
N SER A 64 -19.33 -16.63 -10.10
CA SER A 64 -18.12 -17.18 -9.49
C SER A 64 -17.37 -18.14 -10.41
N GLN A 65 -17.99 -18.56 -11.52
CA GLN A 65 -17.39 -19.45 -12.52
C GLN A 65 -16.90 -18.72 -13.76
N GLN A 66 -17.07 -17.40 -13.85
CA GLN A 66 -16.66 -16.65 -15.02
C GLN A 66 -15.12 -16.60 -15.09
N PRO A 67 -14.49 -17.13 -16.16
CA PRO A 67 -13.05 -16.99 -16.31
C PRO A 67 -12.69 -15.50 -16.38
N PRO A 68 -11.54 -15.08 -15.82
CA PRO A 68 -11.11 -13.70 -15.89
C PRO A 68 -10.99 -13.31 -17.37
N SER A 69 -11.92 -12.45 -17.80
CA SER A 69 -12.04 -11.90 -19.16
C SER A 69 -12.57 -12.87 -20.23
N GLY A 70 -13.83 -12.67 -20.67
CA GLY A 70 -14.38 -13.23 -21.92
C GLY A 70 -13.83 -12.59 -23.21
N LEU A 71 -12.74 -11.84 -23.10
CA LEU A 71 -11.95 -11.36 -24.23
C LEU A 71 -10.64 -12.15 -24.22
N HIS A 72 -10.14 -12.53 -25.39
CA HIS A 72 -8.87 -13.25 -25.63
C HIS A 72 -7.61 -12.47 -25.17
N HIS A 73 -7.65 -11.81 -24.03
CA HIS A 73 -6.49 -11.24 -23.36
C HIS A 73 -6.06 -12.20 -22.26
N PRO A 74 -4.78 -12.61 -22.22
CA PRO A 74 -4.26 -13.36 -21.09
C PRO A 74 -4.51 -12.54 -19.83
N SER A 75 -5.04 -13.18 -18.77
CA SER A 75 -5.23 -12.54 -17.47
C SER A 75 -3.95 -11.80 -17.10
N PRO A 76 -4.01 -10.46 -16.88
CA PRO A 76 -2.83 -9.69 -16.51
C PRO A 76 -2.32 -10.08 -15.13
N ILE A 77 -3.09 -10.86 -14.36
CA ILE A 77 -2.71 -11.34 -13.04
C ILE A 77 -2.32 -12.82 -13.16
N PRO A 78 -1.06 -13.16 -12.85
CA PRO A 78 -0.60 -14.54 -12.82
C PRO A 78 -1.38 -15.36 -11.78
N ALA A 79 -1.71 -16.61 -12.14
CA ALA A 79 -2.36 -17.58 -11.26
C ALA A 79 -1.37 -18.14 -10.22
N MET A 80 -0.88 -17.27 -9.33
CA MET A 80 0.08 -17.59 -8.28
C MET A 80 -0.33 -16.93 -6.95
N LEU A 81 -0.38 -17.72 -5.88
CA LEU A 81 -0.62 -17.26 -4.52
C LEU A 81 0.71 -17.19 -3.75
N HIS A 82 0.95 -16.04 -3.11
CA HIS A 82 2.11 -15.83 -2.26
C HIS A 82 1.65 -15.66 -0.81
N HIS A 83 2.11 -16.54 0.08
CA HIS A 83 1.87 -16.46 1.51
C HIS A 83 3.16 -16.02 2.21
N VAL A 84 3.11 -14.94 2.99
CA VAL A 84 4.28 -14.44 3.71
C VAL A 84 4.14 -14.77 5.19
N HIS A 85 5.14 -15.48 5.73
CA HIS A 85 5.22 -15.85 7.13
C HIS A 85 6.67 -15.71 7.62
N LEU A 86 6.98 -14.55 8.18
CA LEU A 86 8.31 -14.23 8.69
C LEU A 86 8.33 -14.29 10.23
N GLY A 87 9.51 -14.44 10.82
CA GLY A 87 9.74 -14.36 12.27
C GLY A 87 9.67 -15.71 13.00
N GLY A 88 9.49 -16.82 12.30
CA GLY A 88 9.55 -18.19 12.85
C GLY A 88 8.55 -18.54 13.97
N ALA A 89 7.57 -17.69 14.25
CA ALA A 89 6.54 -17.94 15.25
C ALA A 89 5.48 -18.91 14.69
N ASP A 90 4.89 -19.77 15.53
CA ASP A 90 3.87 -20.69 15.05
C ASP A 90 2.66 -19.95 14.45
N LEU A 91 2.19 -20.44 13.30
CA LEU A 91 0.98 -19.93 12.66
C LEU A 91 -0.24 -20.25 13.52
N ARG A 92 -1.10 -19.25 13.68
CA ARG A 92 -2.37 -19.44 14.39
C ARG A 92 -3.30 -20.36 13.59
N PRO A 93 -4.03 -21.30 14.23
CA PRO A 93 -4.86 -22.27 13.52
C PRO A 93 -5.88 -21.64 12.57
N GLU A 94 -6.44 -20.48 12.90
CA GLU A 94 -7.39 -19.76 12.05
C GLU A 94 -6.75 -19.25 10.74
N TRP A 95 -5.45 -18.93 10.75
CA TRP A 95 -4.73 -18.51 9.55
C TRP A 95 -4.43 -19.68 8.63
N LEU A 96 -4.10 -20.85 9.21
CA LEU A 96 -3.97 -22.09 8.46
C LEU A 96 -5.29 -22.46 7.80
N ALA A 97 -6.39 -22.43 8.55
CA ALA A 97 -7.72 -22.70 8.02
C ALA A 97 -8.09 -21.74 6.87
N ALA A 98 -7.87 -20.44 7.05
CA ALA A 98 -8.12 -19.46 5.99
C ALA A 98 -7.26 -19.68 4.74
N ARG A 99 -5.98 -20.06 4.91
CA ARG A 99 -5.09 -20.42 3.80
C ARG A 99 -5.62 -21.65 3.06
N GLU A 100 -5.97 -22.72 3.78
CA GLU A 100 -6.48 -23.95 3.16
C GLU A 100 -7.79 -23.72 2.39
N GLU A 101 -8.72 -22.90 2.89
CA GLU A 101 -9.91 -22.52 2.13
C GLU A 101 -9.56 -21.76 0.84
N CYS A 102 -8.58 -20.85 0.90
CA CYS A 102 -8.09 -20.14 -0.29
C CYS A 102 -7.52 -21.11 -1.34
N LEU A 103 -6.76 -22.12 -0.91
CA LEU A 103 -6.20 -23.13 -1.81
C LEU A 103 -7.27 -24.01 -2.46
N LYS A 104 -8.31 -24.39 -1.71
CA LYS A 104 -9.44 -25.18 -2.24
C LYS A 104 -10.18 -24.45 -3.35
N ILE A 105 -10.34 -23.13 -3.23
CA ILE A 105 -11.07 -22.30 -4.19
C ILE A 105 -10.26 -22.06 -5.48
N HIS A 106 -8.92 -22.17 -5.43
CA HIS A 106 -8.03 -21.88 -6.56
C HIS A 106 -7.27 -23.13 -7.04
N PRO A 107 -7.98 -24.18 -7.52
CA PRO A 107 -7.31 -25.37 -8.02
C PRO A 107 -6.43 -25.04 -9.22
N GLY A 108 -5.18 -25.49 -9.19
CA GLY A 108 -4.20 -25.27 -10.27
C GLY A 108 -3.38 -23.98 -10.18
N TRP A 109 -3.66 -23.10 -9.20
CA TRP A 109 -2.78 -21.95 -8.94
C TRP A 109 -1.49 -22.42 -8.28
N LYS A 110 -0.36 -21.83 -8.69
CA LYS A 110 0.93 -22.10 -8.04
C LYS A 110 0.96 -21.42 -6.67
N THR A 111 1.53 -22.07 -5.67
CA THR A 111 1.62 -21.52 -4.32
C THR A 111 3.08 -21.35 -3.92
N HIS A 112 3.40 -20.23 -3.28
CA HIS A 112 4.72 -19.97 -2.73
C HIS A 112 4.58 -19.47 -1.29
N ILE A 113 5.38 -20.04 -0.39
CA ILE A 113 5.45 -19.62 1.01
C ILE A 113 6.80 -18.93 1.21
N TRP A 114 6.75 -17.69 1.67
CA TRP A 114 7.92 -16.89 2.00
C TRP A 114 8.16 -16.97 3.50
N ASP A 115 9.23 -17.65 3.88
CA ASP A 115 9.81 -17.67 5.22
C ASP A 115 11.02 -16.75 5.32
N ASP A 116 11.63 -16.63 6.50
CA ASP A 116 12.81 -15.79 6.69
C ASP A 116 13.95 -16.15 5.73
N THR A 117 14.16 -17.43 5.43
CA THR A 117 15.29 -17.85 4.58
C THR A 117 15.05 -17.47 3.13
N THR A 118 13.89 -17.85 2.59
CA THR A 118 13.48 -17.59 1.20
C THR A 118 13.30 -16.09 0.94
N ALA A 119 12.76 -15.33 1.89
CA ALA A 119 12.64 -13.88 1.79
C ALA A 119 14.01 -13.19 1.78
N ASN A 120 14.91 -13.55 2.71
CA ASN A 120 16.26 -12.96 2.75
C ASN A 120 17.04 -13.27 1.46
N GLN A 121 16.92 -14.49 0.95
CA GLN A 121 17.54 -14.87 -0.32
C GLN A 121 16.95 -14.07 -1.48
N PHE A 122 15.63 -13.97 -1.58
CA PHE A 122 14.96 -13.22 -2.64
C PHE A 122 15.36 -11.74 -2.67
N VAL A 123 15.42 -11.09 -1.50
CA VAL A 123 15.86 -9.69 -1.41
C VAL A 123 17.32 -9.55 -1.84
N ARG A 124 18.20 -10.45 -1.42
CA ARG A 124 19.61 -10.43 -1.82
C ARG A 124 19.78 -10.61 -3.33
N ASP A 125 19.01 -11.52 -3.92
CA ASP A 125 19.18 -11.93 -5.31
C ASP A 125 18.53 -10.94 -6.29
N HIS A 126 17.42 -10.29 -5.91
CA HIS A 126 16.67 -9.38 -6.78
C HIS A 126 16.77 -7.89 -6.42
N PHE A 127 17.13 -7.57 -5.18
CA PHE A 127 17.17 -6.20 -4.66
C PHE A 127 18.42 -5.93 -3.79
N PRO A 128 19.64 -6.16 -4.32
CA PRO A 128 20.87 -6.02 -3.55
C PRO A 128 21.04 -4.60 -2.96
N ASP A 129 20.60 -3.56 -3.68
CA ASP A 129 20.66 -2.17 -3.24
C ASP A 129 19.77 -1.88 -2.01
N LEU A 130 18.74 -2.71 -1.77
CA LEU A 130 17.84 -2.59 -0.62
C LEU A 130 18.25 -3.50 0.54
N GLN A 131 19.33 -4.28 0.41
CA GLN A 131 19.71 -5.28 1.40
C GLN A 131 20.03 -4.65 2.76
N GLU A 132 20.71 -3.50 2.78
CA GLU A 132 21.00 -2.77 4.02
C GLU A 132 19.71 -2.32 4.72
N THR A 133 18.78 -1.72 3.97
CA THR A 133 17.47 -1.31 4.51
C THR A 133 16.66 -2.50 5.01
N TRP A 134 16.65 -3.59 4.24
CA TRP A 134 15.96 -4.83 4.59
C TRP A 134 16.45 -5.43 5.91
N ASN A 135 17.77 -5.47 6.10
CA ASN A 135 18.38 -5.97 7.33
C ASN A 135 18.08 -5.08 8.54
N ASN A 136 17.98 -3.77 8.32
CA ASN A 136 17.81 -2.76 9.36
C ASN A 136 16.35 -2.43 9.71
N TYR A 137 15.35 -3.08 9.12
CA TYR A 137 13.96 -2.86 9.53
C TYR A 137 13.75 -3.24 11.00
N PRO A 138 13.34 -2.28 11.86
CA PRO A 138 13.15 -2.55 13.30
C PRO A 138 11.95 -3.43 13.59
N TYR A 139 10.95 -3.46 12.70
CA TYR A 139 9.71 -4.21 12.92
C TYR A 139 9.47 -5.23 11.81
N LEU A 140 9.04 -6.43 12.20
CA LEU A 140 8.72 -7.51 11.28
C LEU A 140 7.63 -7.12 10.27
N VAL A 141 6.62 -6.35 10.70
CA VAL A 141 5.55 -5.88 9.81
C VAL A 141 6.10 -5.03 8.67
N GLN A 142 7.15 -4.23 8.89
CA GLN A 142 7.79 -3.44 7.83
C GLN A 142 8.49 -4.35 6.82
N LYS A 143 9.13 -5.44 7.28
CA LYS A 143 9.70 -6.45 6.39
C LYS A 143 8.62 -7.13 5.55
N VAL A 144 7.52 -7.56 6.17
CA VAL A 144 6.39 -8.19 5.47
C VAL A 144 5.78 -7.24 4.42
N ASP A 145 5.55 -5.98 4.77
CA ASP A 145 4.98 -4.98 3.86
C ASP A 145 5.92 -4.67 2.70
N ALA A 146 7.21 -4.47 2.97
CA ALA A 146 8.22 -4.26 1.91
C ALA A 146 8.30 -5.47 0.98
N LEU A 147 8.35 -6.69 1.54
CA LEU A 147 8.44 -7.92 0.78
C LEU A 147 7.24 -8.11 -0.15
N ARG A 148 6.02 -7.78 0.29
CA ARG A 148 4.82 -7.84 -0.57
C ARG A 148 4.99 -7.03 -1.86
N TYR A 149 5.51 -5.81 -1.76
CA TYR A 149 5.75 -4.98 -2.93
C TYR A 149 6.88 -5.53 -3.82
N MET A 150 7.95 -6.05 -3.21
CA MET A 150 9.05 -6.67 -3.95
C MET A 150 8.61 -7.93 -4.71
N ILE A 151 7.80 -8.79 -4.08
CA ILE A 151 7.21 -9.97 -4.72
C ILE A 151 6.33 -9.54 -5.89
N LEU A 152 5.44 -8.58 -5.70
CA LEU A 152 4.56 -8.10 -6.77
C LEU A 152 5.35 -7.42 -7.91
N TYR A 153 6.49 -6.81 -7.61
CA TYR A 153 7.36 -6.23 -8.63
C TYR A 153 7.99 -7.29 -9.55
N ILE A 154 8.39 -8.44 -9.00
CA ILE A 154 9.03 -9.53 -9.75
C ILE A 154 8.01 -10.48 -10.36
N HIS A 155 6.97 -10.83 -9.60
CA HIS A 155 6.00 -11.88 -9.96
C HIS A 155 4.62 -11.35 -10.35
N GLY A 156 4.29 -10.09 -10.04
CA GLY A 156 3.00 -9.48 -10.38
C GLY A 156 2.98 -8.99 -11.83
N GLY A 157 1.87 -9.18 -12.54
CA GLY A 157 1.77 -8.87 -13.97
C GLY A 157 1.58 -7.39 -14.33
N ALA A 158 2.09 -6.48 -13.50
CA ALA A 158 2.18 -5.05 -13.83
C ALA A 158 3.37 -4.73 -14.74
N ARG A 159 4.25 -5.70 -15.03
CA ARG A 159 5.39 -5.48 -15.92
C ARG A 159 5.57 -6.59 -16.94
N ALA A 160 5.17 -6.31 -18.16
CA ALA A 160 5.84 -6.85 -19.34
C ALA A 160 7.26 -6.26 -19.39
N LEU A 161 8.18 -6.72 -18.52
CA LEU A 161 9.59 -6.61 -18.86
C LEU A 161 9.86 -7.68 -19.89
N PRO A 162 10.55 -7.36 -21.01
CA PRO A 162 11.08 -8.40 -21.86
C PRO A 162 11.99 -9.25 -20.98
N LYS A 163 11.64 -10.53 -20.89
CA LYS A 163 12.56 -11.57 -20.42
C LYS A 163 13.73 -11.50 -21.40
N HIS A 164 14.82 -10.85 -21.01
CA HIS A 164 16.06 -11.00 -21.77
C HIS A 164 16.51 -12.44 -21.57
N ASP A 165 16.72 -13.11 -22.71
CA ASP A 165 17.09 -14.52 -22.87
C ASP A 165 18.35 -14.92 -22.09
#